data_AF-A0A603BDT1-F1
#
_entry.id   AF-A0A603BDT1-F1
#
_cell.length_a   1.000
_cell.length_b   1.000
_cell.length_c   1.000
_cell.angle_alpha   90.00
_cell.angle_beta   90.00
_cell.angle_gamma   90.00
#
_symmetry.space_group_name_H-M   'P 1'
#
loop_
_entity.id
_entity.type
_entity.pdbx_description
1 polymer ?
#
loop_
_entity_poly.entity_id
_entity_poly.type
_entity_poly.pdbx_seq_one_letter_code
_entity_poly.pdbx_strand_id
1 'polypeptide(L)'
;MRKNNHQTNHPQVKRLNEIVEQKGLTKAEISRICNVSKQAVNAWFARGTIGKPSAIKLSEALGVSLAWVLGQDVALESDLSVTDKQMLHLFRQLPDEDQQDIMQVISLRLKRLDEIYEKYMLRRNKDDNPSNL
;
A
#
# COMPACT_ATOMS: atom_id res chain seq x y z
N MET A 1 19.37 -27.83 -11.05
CA MET A 1 17.94 -27.63 -10.72
C MET A 1 17.78 -26.36 -9.89
N ARG A 2 17.04 -25.36 -10.38
CA ARG A 2 16.80 -24.09 -9.66
C ARG A 2 15.77 -24.34 -8.56
N LYS A 3 16.18 -24.28 -7.29
CA LYS A 3 15.26 -24.36 -6.15
C LYS A 3 14.38 -23.11 -6.16
N ASN A 4 13.10 -23.28 -6.49
CA ASN A 4 12.09 -22.24 -6.32
C ASN A 4 11.79 -22.09 -4.81
N ASN A 5 12.72 -21.45 -4.09
CA ASN A 5 12.48 -21.04 -2.71
C ASN A 5 11.47 -19.89 -2.75
N HIS A 6 10.18 -20.22 -2.63
CA HIS A 6 9.18 -19.25 -2.21
C HIS A 6 9.52 -18.87 -0.77
N GLN A 7 10.22 -17.74 -0.60
CA GLN A 7 10.54 -17.23 0.73
C GLN A 7 9.37 -16.40 1.25
N THR A 8 8.22 -17.06 1.46
CA THR A 8 7.00 -16.42 1.97
C THR A 8 7.23 -15.74 3.33
N ASN A 9 8.24 -16.20 4.08
CA ASN A 9 8.66 -15.64 5.37
C ASN A 9 9.64 -14.47 5.27
N HIS A 10 10.02 -14.02 4.07
CA HIS A 10 10.95 -12.91 3.93
C HIS A 10 10.26 -11.60 4.38
N PRO A 11 10.90 -10.76 5.22
CA PRO A 11 10.30 -9.53 5.75
C PRO A 11 9.71 -8.61 4.66
N GLN A 12 10.41 -8.44 3.54
CA GLN A 12 9.89 -7.66 2.41
C GLN A 12 8.65 -8.28 1.75
N VAL A 13 8.52 -9.62 1.69
CA VAL A 13 7.30 -10.26 1.18
C VAL A 13 6.13 -9.99 2.11
N LYS A 14 6.36 -10.06 3.43
CA LYS A 14 5.35 -9.72 4.43
C LYS A 14 4.84 -8.28 4.23
N ARG A 15 5.75 -7.31 4.07
CA ARG A 15 5.40 -5.90 3.83
C ARG A 15 4.67 -5.69 2.51
N LEU A 16 5.10 -6.37 1.44
CA LEU A 16 4.41 -6.34 0.16
C LEU A 16 2.99 -6.94 0.24
N ASN A 17 2.78 -7.98 1.03
CA ASN A 17 1.45 -8.52 1.29
C ASN A 17 0.60 -7.54 2.12
N GLU A 18 1.15 -6.93 3.16
CA GLU A 18 0.48 -5.88 3.95
C GLU A 18 0.04 -4.70 3.04
N ILE A 19 0.85 -4.29 2.07
CA ILE A 19 0.48 -3.27 1.08
C ILE A 19 -0.72 -3.73 0.23
N VAL A 20 -0.75 -4.99 -0.21
CA VAL A 20 -1.86 -5.51 -1.02
C VAL A 20 -3.15 -5.60 -0.21
N GLU A 21 -3.06 -6.09 1.02
CA GLU A 21 -4.22 -6.37 1.88
C GLU A 21 -4.77 -5.09 2.53
N GLN A 22 -3.91 -4.26 3.14
CA GLN A 22 -4.33 -3.12 3.95
C GLN A 22 -4.46 -1.83 3.15
N LYS A 23 -3.63 -1.64 2.12
CA LYS A 23 -3.68 -0.44 1.25
C LYS A 23 -4.50 -0.67 -0.02
N GLY A 24 -5.08 -1.87 -0.20
CA GLY A 24 -5.97 -2.20 -1.32
C GLY A 24 -5.30 -2.16 -2.69
N LEU A 25 -3.97 -2.28 -2.75
CA LEU A 25 -3.20 -2.18 -4.00
C LEU A 25 -3.02 -3.54 -4.66
N THR A 26 -3.28 -3.58 -5.96
CA THR A 26 -2.99 -4.73 -6.80
C THR A 26 -1.51 -4.76 -7.21
N LYS A 27 -0.99 -5.95 -7.53
CA LYS A 27 0.36 -6.10 -8.11
C LYS A 27 0.54 -5.30 -9.41
N ALA A 28 -0.55 -5.07 -10.15
CA ALA A 28 -0.54 -4.25 -11.36
C ALA A 28 -0.37 -2.75 -11.03
N GLU A 29 -1.00 -2.25 -9.97
CA GLU A 29 -0.80 -0.87 -9.50
C GLU A 29 0.60 -0.67 -8.94
N ILE A 30 1.13 -1.64 -8.17
CA ILE A 30 2.52 -1.61 -7.69
C ILE A 30 3.51 -1.51 -8.87
N SER A 31 3.26 -2.27 -9.95
CA SER A 31 4.06 -2.21 -11.18
C SER A 31 4.04 -0.82 -11.82
N ARG A 32 2.87 -0.15 -11.86
CA ARG A 32 2.72 1.22 -12.38
C ARG A 32 3.42 2.24 -11.50
N ILE A 33 3.21 2.19 -10.17
CA ILE A 33 3.85 3.09 -9.20
C ILE A 33 5.38 3.01 -9.31
N CYS A 34 5.92 1.80 -9.36
CA CYS A 34 7.36 1.58 -9.40
C CYS A 34 7.97 1.82 -10.80
N ASN A 35 7.14 1.95 -11.83
CA ASN A 35 7.53 1.95 -13.24
C ASN A 35 8.40 0.73 -13.61
N VAL A 36 7.91 -0.47 -13.27
CA VAL A 36 8.58 -1.75 -13.58
C VAL A 36 7.60 -2.73 -14.21
N SER A 37 8.11 -3.82 -14.79
CA SER A 37 7.25 -4.87 -15.35
C SER A 37 6.49 -5.65 -14.28
N LYS A 38 5.32 -6.19 -14.63
CA LYS A 38 4.55 -7.11 -13.75
C LYS A 38 5.37 -8.33 -13.32
N GLN A 39 6.29 -8.78 -14.17
CA GLN A 39 7.21 -9.90 -13.88
C GLN A 39 8.17 -9.55 -12.74
N ALA A 40 8.69 -8.31 -12.70
CA ALA A 40 9.53 -7.84 -11.60
C ALA A 40 8.76 -7.88 -10.29
N VAL A 41 7.52 -7.37 -10.27
CA VAL A 41 6.67 -7.39 -9.08
C VAL A 41 6.42 -8.84 -8.62
N ASN A 42 6.02 -9.73 -9.52
CA ASN A 42 5.81 -11.15 -9.17
C ASN A 42 7.07 -11.80 -8.60
N ALA A 43 8.25 -11.46 -9.13
CA ALA A 43 9.52 -11.93 -8.61
C ALA A 43 9.80 -11.44 -7.18
N TRP A 44 9.39 -10.22 -6.81
CA TRP A 44 9.54 -9.70 -5.45
C TRP A 44 8.72 -10.50 -4.44
N PHE A 45 7.47 -10.83 -4.78
CA PHE A 45 6.61 -11.66 -3.93
C PHE A 45 7.11 -13.11 -3.81
N ALA A 46 7.80 -13.63 -4.82
CA ALA A 46 8.34 -14.99 -4.80
C ALA A 46 9.70 -15.08 -4.08
N ARG A 47 10.59 -14.11 -4.31
CA ARG A 47 11.99 -14.15 -3.88
C ARG A 47 12.32 -13.25 -2.69
N GLY A 48 11.44 -12.31 -2.38
CA GLY A 48 11.59 -11.39 -1.25
C GLY A 48 12.61 -10.27 -1.43
N THR A 49 12.89 -9.85 -2.66
CA THR A 49 13.83 -8.74 -2.88
C THR A 49 13.22 -7.69 -3.79
N ILE A 50 12.90 -6.52 -3.23
CA ILE A 50 12.58 -5.31 -3.99
C ILE A 50 13.84 -4.50 -4.23
N GLY A 51 13.99 -3.95 -5.44
CA GLY A 51 15.11 -3.05 -5.74
C GLY A 51 14.97 -1.72 -4.99
N LYS A 52 16.08 -1.18 -4.48
CA LYS A 52 16.10 0.10 -3.73
C LYS A 52 15.35 1.25 -4.44
N PRO A 53 15.50 1.48 -5.77
CA PRO A 53 14.74 2.53 -6.46
C PRO A 53 13.23 2.30 -6.45
N SER A 54 12.78 1.04 -6.56
CA SER A 54 11.36 0.69 -6.49
C SER A 54 10.81 0.84 -5.07
N ALA A 55 11.61 0.47 -4.06
CA ALA A 55 11.24 0.65 -2.66
C ALA A 55 11.06 2.13 -2.29
N ILE A 56 11.92 3.02 -2.81
CA ILE A 56 11.78 4.48 -2.63
C ILE A 56 10.46 4.97 -3.24
N LYS A 57 10.19 4.64 -4.51
CA LYS A 57 8.93 5.05 -5.16
C LYS A 57 7.69 4.55 -4.43
N LEU A 58 7.74 3.32 -3.92
CA LEU A 58 6.64 2.74 -3.17
C LEU A 58 6.48 3.42 -1.80
N SER A 59 7.58 3.74 -1.12
CA SER A 59 7.59 4.52 0.12
C SER A 59 6.95 5.90 -0.08
N GLU A 60 7.39 6.63 -1.11
CA GLU A 60 6.86 7.96 -1.45
C GLU A 60 5.38 7.92 -1.84
N ALA A 61 4.98 6.96 -2.67
CA ALA A 61 3.60 6.85 -3.15
C ALA A 61 2.61 6.45 -2.03
N LEU A 62 3.07 5.69 -1.04
CA LEU A 62 2.22 5.16 0.03
C LEU A 62 2.31 5.96 1.33
N GLY A 63 3.21 6.96 1.41
CA GLY A 63 3.47 7.71 2.64
C GLY A 63 3.98 6.81 3.77
N VAL A 64 4.79 5.80 3.46
CA VAL A 64 5.37 4.88 4.46
C VAL A 64 6.88 4.98 4.45
N SER A 65 7.53 4.62 5.54
CA SER A 65 9.00 4.61 5.62
C SER A 65 9.64 3.64 4.62
N LEU A 66 10.75 4.06 4.00
CA LEU A 66 11.58 3.18 3.17
C LEU A 66 12.10 1.98 3.97
N ALA A 67 12.49 2.18 5.23
CA ALA A 67 12.93 1.11 6.12
C ALA A 67 11.83 0.06 6.31
N TRP A 68 10.58 0.52 6.50
CA TRP A 68 9.40 -0.34 6.59
C TRP A 68 9.20 -1.16 5.31
N VAL A 69 9.25 -0.54 4.12
CA VAL A 69 9.12 -1.25 2.83
C VAL A 69 10.21 -2.31 2.66
N LEU A 70 11.42 -2.02 3.15
CA LEU A 70 12.55 -2.94 3.11
C LEU A 70 12.49 -4.06 4.17
N GLY A 71 11.42 -4.11 4.97
CA GLY A 71 11.18 -5.18 5.94
C GLY A 71 11.89 -4.99 7.27
N GLN A 72 12.38 -3.78 7.56
CA GLN A 72 12.95 -3.47 8.87
C GLN A 72 11.82 -3.31 9.89
N ASP A 73 12.12 -3.62 11.15
CA ASP A 73 11.21 -3.38 12.25
C ASP A 73 11.35 -1.92 12.66
N VAL A 74 10.37 -1.11 12.29
CA VAL A 74 10.31 0.32 12.61
C VAL A 74 9.07 0.55 13.47
N ALA A 75 9.26 1.19 14.62
CA ALA A 75 8.16 1.65 15.44
C ALA A 75 7.35 2.68 14.64
N LEU A 76 6.01 2.50 14.61
CA LEU A 76 5.08 3.38 13.87
C LEU A 76 5.26 4.87 14.21
N GLU A 77 5.72 5.16 15.42
CA GLU A 77 5.88 6.51 15.97
C GLU A 77 7.09 7.27 15.39
N SER A 78 8.15 6.59 14.94
CA SER A 78 9.45 7.24 14.71
C SER A 78 9.74 7.67 13.27
N ASP A 79 8.89 7.36 12.29
CA ASP A 79 9.22 7.61 10.88
C ASP A 79 8.02 8.03 10.02
N LEU A 80 7.39 9.14 10.42
CA LEU A 80 6.45 9.88 9.57
C LEU A 80 7.12 10.23 8.23
N SER A 81 6.45 9.91 7.12
CA SER A 81 6.93 10.26 5.79
C SER A 81 7.03 11.78 5.61
N VAL A 82 7.73 12.25 4.57
CA VAL A 82 7.81 13.69 4.27
C VAL A 82 6.41 14.29 4.12
N THR A 83 5.50 13.56 3.47
CA THR A 83 4.10 13.95 3.29
C THR A 83 3.36 14.00 4.62
N ASP A 84 3.54 13.03 5.51
CA ASP A 84 2.87 13.04 6.81
C ASP A 84 3.36 14.19 7.68
N LYS A 85 4.67 14.47 7.64
CA LYS A 85 5.28 15.62 8.33
C LYS A 85 4.70 16.94 7.80
N GLN A 86 4.56 17.07 6.49
CA GLN A 86 3.96 18.25 5.87
C GLN A 86 2.48 18.39 6.24
N MET A 87 1.71 17.29 6.21
CA MET A 87 0.31 17.28 6.61
C MET A 87 0.15 17.69 8.07
N LEU A 88 0.92 17.09 8.99
CA LEU A 88 0.89 17.42 10.41
C LEU A 88 1.30 18.88 10.66
N HIS A 89 2.29 19.39 9.92
CA HIS A 89 2.71 20.78 10.03
C HIS A 89 1.60 21.76 9.62
N LEU A 90 0.87 21.47 8.54
CA LEU A 90 -0.27 22.30 8.11
C LEU A 90 -1.46 22.15 9.05
N PHE A 91 -1.78 20.92 9.45
CA PHE A 91 -2.91 20.62 10.32
C PHE A 91 -2.81 21.34 11.68
N ARG A 92 -1.62 21.36 12.28
CA ARG A 92 -1.38 22.04 13.58
C ARG A 92 -1.44 23.56 13.52
N GLN A 93 -1.47 24.16 12.34
CA GLN A 93 -1.65 25.61 12.18
C GLN A 93 -3.12 26.02 12.18
N LEU A 94 -4.05 25.07 12.07
CA LEU A 94 -5.47 25.34 12.05
C LEU A 94 -6.03 25.50 13.47
N PRO A 95 -7.03 26.38 13.69
CA PRO A 95 -7.87 26.37 14.89
C PRO A 95 -8.52 25.01 15.14
N ASP A 96 -8.91 24.74 16.38
CA ASP A 96 -9.48 23.44 16.78
C ASP A 96 -10.75 23.07 16.00
N GLU A 97 -11.62 24.05 15.71
CA GLU A 97 -12.84 23.86 14.92
C GLU A 97 -12.51 23.42 13.48
N ASP A 98 -11.57 24.12 12.84
CA ASP A 98 -11.10 23.78 11.49
C ASP A 98 -10.37 22.42 11.46
N GLN A 99 -9.63 22.06 12.51
CA GLN A 99 -9.02 20.73 12.63
C GLN A 99 -10.10 19.64 12.64
N GLN A 100 -11.20 19.83 13.38
CA GLN A 100 -12.30 18.87 13.41
C GLN A 100 -12.97 18.74 12.04
N ASP A 101 -13.19 19.85 11.34
CA ASP A 101 -13.77 19.85 10.00
C ASP A 101 -12.88 19.09 9.00
N ILE A 102 -11.56 19.31 9.04
CA ILE A 102 -10.62 18.56 8.20
C ILE A 102 -10.67 17.06 8.52
N MET A 103 -10.77 16.69 9.80
CA MET A 103 -10.92 15.28 10.19
C MET A 103 -12.22 14.67 9.66
N GLN A 104 -13.33 15.41 9.67
CA GLN A 104 -14.59 14.97 9.06
C GLN A 104 -14.45 14.77 7.55
N VAL A 105 -13.82 15.71 6.84
CA VAL A 105 -13.58 15.60 5.40
C VAL A 105 -12.75 14.36 5.06
N ILE A 106 -11.66 14.11 5.80
CA ILE A 106 -10.80 12.94 5.60
C ILE A 106 -11.61 11.65 5.83
N SER A 107 -12.37 11.57 6.93
CA SER A 107 -13.18 10.39 7.24
C SER A 107 -14.26 10.10 6.18
N LEU A 108 -14.93 11.14 5.68
CA LEU A 108 -15.91 11.00 4.60
C LEU A 108 -15.27 10.49 3.31
N ARG A 109 -14.05 10.96 3.00
CA ARG A 109 -13.32 10.53 1.80
C ARG A 109 -12.90 9.07 1.89
N LEU A 110 -12.45 8.62 3.06
CA LEU A 110 -12.11 7.22 3.32
C LEU A 110 -13.34 6.31 3.17
N LYS A 111 -14.45 6.65 3.84
CA LYS A 111 -15.70 5.89 3.72
C LYS A 111 -16.16 5.71 2.27
N ARG A 112 -16.07 6.77 1.45
CA ARG A 112 -16.42 6.68 0.02
C ARG A 112 -15.50 5.73 -0.74
N LEU A 113 -14.21 5.69 -0.42
CA LEU A 113 -13.28 4.76 -1.05
C LEU A 113 -13.63 3.32 -0.66
N ASP A 114 -13.92 3.06 0.61
CA ASP A 114 -14.34 1.74 1.09
C ASP A 114 -15.60 1.24 0.35
N GLU A 115 -16.63 2.09 0.22
CA GLU A 115 -17.84 1.77 -0.53
C GLU A 115 -17.57 1.46 -2.02
N ILE A 116 -16.60 2.13 -2.62
CA ILE A 116 -16.17 1.88 -4.00
C ILE A 116 -15.45 0.53 -4.08
N TYR A 117 -14.53 0.25 -3.17
CA TYR A 117 -13.80 -1.02 -3.12
C TYR A 117 -14.74 -2.20 -2.89
N GLU A 118 -15.69 -2.10 -1.97
CA GLU A 118 -16.72 -3.12 -1.76
C GLU A 118 -17.47 -3.41 -3.06
N LYS A 119 -17.90 -2.38 -3.79
CA LYS A 119 -18.58 -2.54 -5.09
C LYS A 119 -17.69 -3.22 -6.14
N TYR A 120 -16.40 -2.92 -6.19
CA TYR A 120 -15.47 -3.58 -7.13
C TYR A 120 -15.17 -5.03 -6.76
N MET A 121 -15.00 -5.32 -5.47
CA MET A 121 -14.76 -6.69 -4.99
C MET A 121 -15.99 -7.58 -5.17
N LEU A 122 -17.20 -7.04 -4.97
CA LEU A 122 -18.46 -7.73 -5.24
C LEU A 122 -18.65 -8.06 -6.72
N ARG A 123 -18.23 -7.17 -7.64
CA ARG A 123 -18.30 -7.43 -9.09
C ARG A 123 -17.39 -8.58 -9.51
N ARG A 124 -16.16 -8.60 -9.00
CA ARG A 124 -15.21 -9.69 -9.27
C ARG A 124 -15.72 -11.06 -8.79
N ASN A 125 -16.30 -11.13 -7.59
CA ASN A 125 -16.86 -12.39 -7.07
C ASN A 125 -18.09 -12.87 -7.86
N LYS A 126 -18.80 -11.96 -8.53
CA LYS A 126 -19.96 -12.30 -9.37
C LYS A 126 -19.56 -12.80 -10.76
N ASP A 127 -18.48 -12.25 -11.31
CA ASP A 127 -17.93 -12.68 -12.61
C ASP A 127 -17.26 -14.07 -12.54
N ASP A 128 -16.87 -14.53 -11.34
CA ASP A 128 -16.33 -15.88 -11.07
C ASP A 128 -17.42 -16.94 -10.78
N ASN A 129 -18.73 -16.62 -10.88
CA ASN A 129 -19.82 -17.62 -10.78
C ASN A 129 -20.39 -17.97 -12.16
N PRO A 130 -19.94 -19.06 -12.83
CA PRO A 130 -20.55 -19.56 -14.05
C PRO A 130 -21.84 -20.31 -13.73
N SER A 131 -22.89 -19.58 -13.34
CA SER A 131 -24.26 -20.10 -13.25
C SER A 131 -25.15 -19.43 -14.30
N ASN A 132 -24.73 -19.53 -15.56
CA ASN A 132 -25.59 -19.32 -16.73
C ASN A 132 -25.00 -20.11 -17.91
N LEU A 133 -25.19 -21.43 -17.84
CA LEU A 133 -25.27 -22.34 -18.97
C LEU A 133 -26.44 -23.28 -18.71
#